data_AF-A0A9X6Q009-F1
#
_entry.id   AF-A0A9X6Q009-F1
#
_cell.length_a   1.000
_cell.length_b   1.000
_cell.length_c   1.000
_cell.angle_alpha   90.00
_cell.angle_beta   90.00
_cell.angle_gamma   90.00
#
_symmetry.space_group_name_H-M   'P 1'
#
loop_
_entity.id
_entity.type
_entity.pdbx_description
1 polymer ?
#
loop_
_entity_poly.entity_id
_entity_poly.type
_entity_poly.pdbx_seq_one_letter_code
_entity_poly.pdbx_strand_id
1 'polypeptide(L)' 'MDKQLMPKTTYLVSVGNLFVSNADPLVVTRLAKSAMEFEYEKSIRVANDVGGIVIRKTTEYAEVVES' A
#
# COMPACT_ATOMS: atom_id res chain seq x y z
N MET A 1 7.21 26.13 15.62
CA MET A 1 6.11 25.15 15.58
C MET A 1 6.63 23.97 14.80
N ASP A 2 6.93 22.86 15.48
CA ASP A 2 7.24 21.59 14.83
C ASP A 2 6.07 21.20 13.94
N LYS A 3 6.24 21.29 12.62
CA LYS A 3 5.32 20.65 11.69
C LYS A 3 5.62 19.16 11.77
N GLN A 4 5.09 18.51 12.80
CA GLN A 4 5.16 17.05 12.93
C GLN A 4 4.44 16.46 11.72
N LEU A 5 5.22 15.86 10.82
CA LEU A 5 4.68 15.28 9.59
C LEU A 5 3.76 14.11 9.96
N MET A 6 2.52 14.17 9.49
CA MET A 6 1.56 13.10 9.75
C MET A 6 1.91 11.90 8.85
N PRO A 7 2.15 10.70 9.42
CA PRO A 7 2.45 9.52 8.62
C PRO A 7 1.24 9.18 7.73
N LYS A 8 1.50 8.96 6.44
CA LYS A 8 0.46 8.47 5.53
C LYS A 8 0.38 6.95 5.64
N THR A 9 -0.81 6.44 5.95
CA THR A 9 -1.09 5.00 5.96
C THR A 9 -1.85 4.63 4.70
N THR A 10 -1.34 3.66 3.95
CA THR A 10 -2.05 2.98 2.85
C THR A 10 -1.96 1.47 3.03
N TYR A 11 -2.70 0.72 2.21
CA TYR A 11 -2.78 -0.73 2.31
C TYR A 11 -2.44 -1.38 0.97
N LEU A 12 -1.70 -2.49 1.02
CA LEU A 12 -1.39 -3.34 -0.12
C LEU A 12 -2.12 -4.67 0.04
N VAL A 13 -2.31 -5.39 -1.05
CA VAL A 13 -2.82 -6.78 -1.02
C VAL A 13 -1.72 -7.71 -1.53
N SER A 14 -1.48 -8.79 -0.80
CA SER A 14 -0.51 -9.84 -1.15
C SER A 14 -1.21 -11.19 -1.33
N VAL A 15 -0.84 -11.92 -2.37
CA VAL A 15 -1.23 -13.32 -2.61
C VAL A 15 0.06 -14.15 -2.61
N GLY A 16 0.28 -14.89 -1.53
CA GLY A 16 1.58 -15.53 -1.29
C GLY A 16 2.70 -14.50 -1.19
N ASN A 17 3.68 -14.58 -2.10
CA ASN A 17 4.83 -13.67 -2.19
C ASN A 17 4.69 -12.59 -3.29
N LEU A 18 3.48 -12.41 -3.83
CA LEU A 18 3.18 -11.45 -4.89
C LEU A 18 2.23 -10.38 -4.37
N PHE A 19 2.42 -9.14 -4.80
CA PHE A 19 1.54 -8.02 -4.52
C PHE A 19 0.61 -7.74 -5.69
N VAL A 20 -0.63 -7.34 -5.41
CA VAL A 20 -1.56 -6.88 -6.44
C VAL A 20 -1.10 -5.51 -6.97
N SER A 21 -0.88 -5.41 -8.28
CA SER A 21 -0.54 -4.15 -8.98
C SER A 21 -1.70 -3.61 -9.83
N ASN A 22 -2.68 -4.44 -10.16
CA ASN A 22 -3.99 -4.04 -10.66
C ASN A 22 -5.03 -5.04 -10.14
N ALA A 23 -6.18 -4.55 -9.66
CA ALA A 23 -7.27 -5.39 -9.17
C ALA A 23 -8.16 -5.92 -10.31
N ASP A 24 -8.26 -5.21 -11.44
CA ASP A 24 -9.08 -5.63 -12.58
C ASP A 24 -8.49 -5.12 -13.93
N PRO A 25 -7.98 -5.99 -14.81
CA PRO A 25 -7.77 -7.42 -14.58
C PRO A 25 -6.75 -7.66 -13.45
N LEU A 26 -6.79 -8.83 -12.81
CA LEU A 26 -5.86 -9.17 -11.74
C LEU A 26 -4.42 -9.26 -12.29
N VAL A 27 -3.59 -8.28 -11.93
CA VAL A 27 -2.16 -8.25 -12.25
C VAL A 27 -1.38 -8.20 -10.94
N VAL A 28 -0.31 -8.98 -10.88
CA VAL A 28 0.54 -9.11 -9.69
C VAL A 28 2.01 -8.82 -9.98
N THR A 29 2.75 -8.40 -8.97
CA THR A 29 4.17 -8.06 -9.02
C THR A 29 4.91 -8.58 -7.79
N ARG A 30 6.21 -8.88 -7.92
CA ARG A 30 7.06 -9.18 -6.75
C ARG A 30 7.52 -7.93 -6.01
N LEU A 31 7.36 -6.75 -6.61
CA LEU A 31 7.89 -5.50 -6.09
C LEU A 31 6.81 -4.74 -5.32
N ALA A 32 6.93 -4.65 -4.00
CA ALA A 32 6.02 -3.87 -3.16
C ALA A 32 5.90 -2.39 -3.60
N LYS A 33 6.98 -1.81 -4.15
CA LYS A 33 6.98 -0.43 -4.69
C LYS A 33 6.10 -0.23 -5.92
N SER A 34 5.75 -1.32 -6.61
CA SER A 34 4.90 -1.33 -7.80
C SER A 34 3.51 -1.89 -7.51
N ALA A 35 3.22 -2.18 -6.24
CA ALA A 35 1.92 -2.62 -5.80
C ALA A 35 0.91 -1.46 -5.85
N MET A 36 -0.35 -1.80 -6.10
CA MET A 36 -1.46 -0.87 -6.01
C MET A 36 -1.69 -0.53 -4.53
N GLU A 37 -1.80 0.76 -4.23
CA GLU A 37 -2.17 1.24 -2.90
C GLU A 37 -3.68 1.39 -2.78
N PHE A 38 -4.23 0.86 -1.69
CA PHE A 38 -5.65 0.82 -1.39
C PHE A 38 -5.95 1.55 -0.08
N GLU A 39 -7.19 2.04 0.02
CA GLU A 39 -7.83 2.32 1.30
C GLU A 39 -8.17 1.01 2.02
N TYR A 40 -8.27 1.05 3.35
CA TYR A 40 -8.44 -0.14 4.19
C TYR A 40 -9.61 -1.03 3.74
N GLU A 41 -10.81 -0.46 3.64
CA GLU A 41 -12.02 -1.23 3.28
C GLU A 41 -11.95 -1.82 1.87
N LYS A 42 -11.24 -1.16 0.95
CA LYS A 42 -11.05 -1.68 -0.41
C LYS A 42 -10.00 -2.79 -0.42
N SER A 43 -8.95 -2.66 0.39
CA SER A 43 -7.92 -3.69 0.53
C SER A 43 -8.48 -5.01 1.07
N ILE A 44 -9.39 -4.96 2.05
CA ILE A 44 -10.07 -6.15 2.58
C ILE A 44 -10.89 -6.84 1.49
N ARG A 45 -11.68 -6.06 0.73
CA ARG A 45 -12.50 -6.59 -0.36
C ARG A 45 -11.64 -7.30 -1.39
N VAL A 46 -10.62 -6.61 -1.91
CA VAL A 46 -9.70 -7.19 -2.90
C VAL A 46 -8.98 -8.41 -2.34
N ALA A 47 -8.48 -8.38 -1.09
CA ALA A 47 -7.83 -9.52 -0.46
C ALA A 47 -8.77 -10.74 -0.37
N ASN A 48 -10.03 -10.55 0.01
CA ASN A 48 -11.01 -11.64 0.03
C ASN A 48 -11.28 -12.19 -1.37
N ASP A 49 -11.42 -11.32 -2.38
CA ASP A 49 -11.70 -11.72 -3.76
C ASP A 49 -10.56 -12.55 -4.37
N VAL A 50 -9.31 -12.27 -4.01
CA VAL A 50 -8.12 -12.95 -4.56
C VAL A 50 -7.51 -14.00 -3.64
N GLY A 51 -8.12 -14.26 -2.47
CA GLY A 51 -7.58 -15.17 -1.46
C GLY A 51 -6.22 -14.71 -0.87
N GLY A 52 -6.03 -13.40 -0.77
CA GLY A 52 -4.82 -12.76 -0.29
C GLY A 52 -4.91 -12.26 1.15
N ILE A 53 -3.90 -11.47 1.55
CA ILE A 53 -3.82 -10.79 2.84
C ILE A 53 -3.61 -9.28 2.64
N VAL A 54 -4.06 -8.49 3.61
CA VAL A 54 -3.84 -7.05 3.65
C VAL A 54 -2.52 -6.74 4.36
N ILE A 55 -1.72 -5.86 3.77
CA ILE A 55 -0.46 -5.37 4.34
C ILE A 55 -0.57 -3.86 4.54
N ARG A 56 -0.30 -3.38 5.76
CA ARG A 56 -0.26 -1.95 6.05
C ARG A 56 1.09 -1.36 5.62
N LYS A 57 1.05 -0.26 4.85
CA LYS A 57 2.21 0.55 4.46
C LYS A 57 2.12 1.91 5.14
N THR A 58 3.09 2.23 5.97
CA THR A 58 3.22 3.55 6.61
C THR A 58 4.41 4.26 5.99
N THR A 59 4.19 5.48 5.47
CA THR A 59 5.27 6.33 4.94
C THR A 59 5.43 7.55 5.85
N GLU A 60 6.64 7.73 6.36
CA GLU A 60 7.05 8.93 7.10
C GLU A 60 7.64 9.96 6.14
N TYR A 61 7.40 11.24 6.42
CA TYR A 61 7.96 12.34 5.64
C TYR A 61 8.99 13.10 6.50
N ALA A 62 9.97 13.71 5.85
CA ALA A 62 10.89 14.68 6.45
C ALA A 62 10.89 15.98 5.63
N GLU A 63 10.97 17.13 6.30
CA GLU A 63 11.13 18.42 5.64
C GLU A 63 12.59 18.58 5.20
N VAL A 64 12.82 18.86 3.92
CA VAL A 64 14.14 19.22 3.40
C VAL A 64 14.16 20.74 3.26
N VAL A 65 14.83 21.41 4.19
CA VAL A 65 15.11 22.84 4.10
C VAL A 65 16.47 22.98 3.42
N GLU A 66 16.49 23.40 2.15
CA GLU A 66 17.74 23.81 1.51
C GLU A 66 18.17 25.15 2.13
N SER A 67 19.37 25.16 2.71
CA SER A 67 20.02 26.30 3.37
C SER A 67 20.97 27.03 2.43
#